data_AF-A0A7D9E443-F1
#
_entry.id   AF-A0A7D9E443-F1
#
_cell.length_a   1.000
_cell.length_b   1.000
_cell.length_c   1.000
_cell.angle_alpha   90.00
_cell.angle_beta   90.00
_cell.angle_gamma   90.00
#
_symmetry.space_group_name_H-M   'P 1'
#
loop_
_entity.id
_entity.type
_entity.pdbx_description
1 polymer ?
#
loop_
_entity_poly.entity_id
_entity_poly.type
_entity_poly.pdbx_seq_one_letter_code
_entity_poly.pdbx_strand_id
1 'polypeptide(L)'
;MASVQGQIRIVNREFKAAYNNRKSLAYFKITQTLIIELSRLYRRTSTLSLKFHSIFIIRLFQGSVGVDYVATFNDTTGVNNEMIQEELVGVLNATKNGTFIGDSDLKISNKTDLNEVANELTFQDYDECNPPDIIHTPDCGNNATCVNRNMSYDCVCDEGFANDGTGCILLLAQRNVDKNELDEVRAFVIAVIVWLVLCFLIAFILVVIAGLNLCKVPSERHTVRHRYEETNMPRNVTTPSHRSSAVTDAYDYYGDEIIVY
;
A
#
# COMPACT_ATOMS: atom_id res chain seq x y z
N MET A 1 -7.11 -8.60 13.08
CA MET A 1 -8.35 -9.20 12.51
C MET A 1 -9.06 -9.96 13.62
N ALA A 2 -10.28 -10.43 13.40
CA ALA A 2 -10.93 -11.38 14.31
C ALA A 2 -11.22 -12.70 13.61
N SER A 3 -11.17 -13.79 14.36
CA SER A 3 -11.55 -15.13 13.91
C SER A 3 -12.45 -15.78 14.96
N VAL A 4 -13.46 -16.51 14.48
CA VAL A 4 -14.34 -17.33 15.34
C VAL A 4 -14.48 -18.69 14.70
N GLN A 5 -14.29 -19.75 15.48
CA GLN A 5 -14.51 -21.12 15.01
C GLN A 5 -15.98 -21.48 15.20
N GLY A 6 -16.65 -21.77 14.10
CA GLY A 6 -17.99 -22.34 14.08
C GLY A 6 -17.95 -23.86 13.87
N GLN A 7 -18.83 -24.58 14.56
CA GLN A 7 -19.14 -25.98 14.27
C GLN A 7 -20.63 -26.15 13.99
N ILE A 8 -20.93 -26.86 12.90
CA ILE A 8 -22.30 -27.23 12.46
C ILE A 8 -22.34 -28.66 11.92
N ARG A 9 -23.55 -29.20 11.72
CA ARG A 9 -23.78 -30.49 11.03
C ARG A 9 -24.77 -30.35 9.89
N ILE A 10 -24.48 -30.95 8.75
CA ILE A 10 -25.39 -31.03 7.61
C ILE A 10 -26.15 -32.36 7.66
N VAL A 11 -27.32 -32.38 8.32
CA VAL A 11 -28.07 -33.61 8.65
C VAL A 11 -28.59 -34.38 7.43
N ASN A 12 -28.72 -33.74 6.26
CA ASN A 12 -29.10 -34.42 5.00
C ASN A 12 -27.91 -34.76 4.09
N ARG A 13 -26.70 -34.87 4.66
CA ARG A 13 -25.49 -35.33 3.96
C ARG A 13 -24.75 -36.36 4.81
N GLU A 14 -24.44 -37.51 4.23
CA GLU A 14 -23.59 -38.52 4.87
C GLU A 14 -22.10 -38.23 4.65
N PHE A 15 -21.29 -38.52 5.67
CA PHE A 15 -19.83 -38.45 5.57
C PHE A 15 -19.27 -39.54 4.66
N LYS A 16 -18.38 -39.17 3.74
CA LYS A 16 -17.72 -40.11 2.80
C LYS A 16 -16.25 -40.23 3.16
N ALA A 17 -15.71 -41.45 3.16
CA ALA A 17 -14.30 -41.70 3.48
C ALA A 17 -13.31 -40.87 2.63
N ALA A 18 -13.68 -40.51 1.40
CA ALA A 18 -12.89 -39.62 0.54
C ALA A 18 -12.69 -38.21 1.13
N TYR A 19 -13.56 -37.74 2.02
CA TYR A 19 -13.41 -36.45 2.72
C TYR A 19 -12.22 -36.43 3.70
N ASN A 20 -11.67 -37.58 4.10
CA ASN A 20 -10.39 -37.64 4.83
C ASN A 20 -9.18 -37.26 3.95
N ASN A 21 -9.34 -37.20 2.63
CA ASN A 21 -8.29 -36.77 1.70
C ASN A 21 -8.64 -35.39 1.12
N ARG A 22 -7.96 -34.34 1.64
CA ARG A 22 -8.13 -32.96 1.17
C ARG A 22 -7.81 -32.74 -0.32
N LYS A 23 -7.00 -33.61 -0.94
CA LYS A 23 -6.66 -33.58 -2.37
C LYS A 23 -7.70 -34.31 -3.25
N SER A 24 -8.77 -34.87 -2.66
CA SER A 24 -9.81 -35.55 -3.43
C SER A 24 -10.83 -34.59 -4.04
N LEU A 25 -11.31 -34.91 -5.24
CA LEU A 25 -12.41 -34.18 -5.88
C LEU A 25 -13.70 -34.18 -5.04
N ALA A 26 -13.89 -35.22 -4.20
CA ALA A 26 -15.02 -35.31 -3.29
C ALA A 26 -14.94 -34.26 -2.17
N TYR A 27 -13.76 -34.12 -1.52
CA TYR A 27 -13.52 -33.08 -0.51
C TYR A 27 -13.67 -31.69 -1.13
N PHE A 28 -12.95 -31.41 -2.22
CA PHE A 28 -12.97 -30.11 -2.89
C PHE A 28 -14.40 -29.64 -3.21
N LYS A 29 -15.23 -30.53 -3.79
CA LYS A 29 -16.62 -30.20 -4.13
C LYS A 29 -17.46 -29.85 -2.90
N ILE A 30 -17.42 -30.66 -1.83
CA ILE A 30 -18.25 -30.39 -0.65
C ILE A 30 -17.76 -29.15 0.12
N THR A 31 -16.44 -28.94 0.23
CA THR A 31 -15.91 -27.73 0.88
C THR A 31 -16.19 -26.46 0.06
N GLN A 32 -16.13 -26.53 -1.28
CA GLN A 32 -16.49 -25.40 -2.14
C GLN A 32 -17.95 -25.00 -1.94
N THR A 33 -18.90 -25.96 -1.90
CA THR A 33 -20.30 -25.66 -1.57
C THR A 33 -20.44 -25.08 -0.17
N LEU A 34 -19.82 -25.69 0.85
CA LEU A 34 -19.90 -25.20 2.24
C LEU A 34 -19.37 -23.77 2.39
N ILE A 35 -18.22 -23.45 1.81
CA ILE A 35 -17.64 -22.09 1.83
C ILE A 35 -18.60 -21.09 1.18
N ILE A 36 -19.22 -21.43 0.05
CA ILE A 36 -20.17 -20.56 -0.66
C ILE A 36 -21.42 -20.31 0.18
N GLU A 37 -22.07 -21.35 0.71
CA GLU A 37 -23.33 -21.17 1.45
C GLU A 37 -23.12 -20.54 2.83
N LEU A 38 -22.04 -20.87 3.54
CA LEU A 38 -21.66 -20.17 4.78
C LEU A 38 -21.34 -18.69 4.49
N SER A 39 -20.55 -18.39 3.46
CA SER A 39 -20.25 -16.99 3.09
C SER A 39 -21.49 -16.21 2.67
N ARG A 40 -22.53 -16.87 2.13
CA ARG A 40 -23.84 -16.26 1.87
C ARG A 40 -24.63 -16.03 3.15
N LEU A 41 -24.58 -16.95 4.12
CA LEU A 41 -25.25 -16.81 5.41
C LEU A 41 -24.72 -15.59 6.17
N TYR A 42 -23.39 -15.48 6.37
CA TYR A 42 -22.76 -14.32 7.00
C TYR A 42 -23.08 -13.01 6.25
N ARG A 43 -23.09 -13.01 4.91
CA ARG A 43 -23.41 -11.82 4.10
C ARG A 43 -24.90 -11.43 4.04
N ARG A 44 -25.82 -12.23 4.61
CA ARG A 44 -27.25 -11.89 4.72
C ARG A 44 -27.62 -11.15 6.01
N THR A 45 -26.73 -11.19 6.99
CA THR A 45 -26.92 -10.57 8.31
C THR A 45 -26.91 -9.04 8.27
N SER A 46 -27.43 -8.40 9.31
CA SER A 46 -27.42 -6.94 9.47
C SER A 46 -26.05 -6.36 9.79
N THR A 47 -25.26 -7.02 10.64
CA THR A 47 -24.02 -6.45 11.22
C THR A 47 -22.78 -7.21 10.75
N LEU A 48 -22.79 -8.53 10.76
CA LEU A 48 -21.65 -9.33 10.33
C LEU A 48 -21.35 -9.15 8.84
N SER A 49 -22.35 -8.88 8.00
CA SER A 49 -22.19 -8.74 6.54
C SER A 49 -21.20 -7.64 6.11
N LEU A 50 -21.04 -6.59 6.93
CA LEU A 50 -20.07 -5.50 6.72
C LEU A 50 -18.68 -5.82 7.30
N LYS A 51 -18.61 -6.67 8.32
CA LYS A 51 -17.36 -7.04 9.02
C LYS A 51 -16.69 -8.27 8.42
N PHE A 52 -17.49 -9.20 7.90
CA PHE A 52 -17.11 -10.53 7.43
C PHE A 52 -16.18 -10.49 6.19
N HIS A 53 -15.11 -11.27 6.27
CA HIS A 53 -14.10 -11.41 5.23
C HIS A 53 -14.25 -12.75 4.48
N SER A 54 -13.95 -13.88 5.13
CA SER A 54 -13.96 -15.22 4.51
C SER A 54 -14.37 -16.36 5.45
N ILE A 55 -14.64 -17.52 4.84
CA ILE A 55 -14.82 -18.82 5.52
C ILE A 55 -13.68 -19.75 5.13
N PHE A 56 -13.09 -20.42 6.12
CA PHE A 56 -12.10 -21.48 5.94
C PHE A 56 -12.60 -22.78 6.58
N ILE A 57 -12.62 -23.90 5.84
CA ILE A 57 -12.99 -25.21 6.43
C ILE A 57 -11.75 -25.85 7.05
N ILE A 58 -11.79 -26.06 8.37
CA ILE A 58 -10.75 -26.79 9.11
C ILE A 58 -10.85 -28.27 8.73
N ARG A 59 -11.96 -28.91 9.09
CA ARG A 59 -12.18 -30.34 8.83
C ARG A 59 -13.65 -30.68 8.64
N LEU A 60 -13.87 -31.86 8.06
CA LEU A 60 -15.16 -32.52 7.98
C LEU A 60 -15.13 -33.75 8.89
N PHE A 61 -16.21 -34.05 9.61
CA PHE A 61 -16.27 -35.18 10.56
C PHE A 61 -17.51 -36.07 10.42
N GLN A 62 -17.41 -37.26 11.00
CA GLN A 62 -18.22 -38.44 10.66
C GLN A 62 -19.64 -38.48 11.23
N GLY A 63 -20.48 -39.33 10.61
CA GLY A 63 -21.93 -39.40 10.81
C GLY A 63 -22.65 -38.70 9.65
N SER A 64 -23.63 -37.86 9.95
CA SER A 64 -23.94 -36.74 9.07
C SER A 64 -22.71 -35.83 8.95
N VAL A 65 -22.52 -35.12 7.82
CA VAL A 65 -21.33 -34.28 7.59
C VAL A 65 -21.25 -33.19 8.64
N GLY A 66 -20.40 -33.39 9.64
CA GLY A 66 -19.98 -32.33 10.56
C GLY A 66 -18.95 -31.44 9.88
N VAL A 67 -18.97 -30.14 10.20
CA VAL A 67 -18.11 -29.12 9.60
C VAL A 67 -17.58 -28.24 10.72
N ASP A 68 -16.25 -28.25 10.89
CA ASP A 68 -15.54 -27.24 11.69
C ASP A 68 -14.94 -26.22 10.72
N TYR A 69 -15.23 -24.93 10.95
CA TYR A 69 -14.80 -23.84 10.08
C TYR A 69 -14.40 -22.60 10.90
N VAL A 70 -13.59 -21.74 10.29
CA VAL A 70 -13.27 -20.40 10.79
C VAL A 70 -14.04 -19.38 9.95
N ALA A 71 -14.72 -18.45 10.61
CA ALA A 71 -15.18 -17.21 10.00
C ALA A 71 -14.24 -16.07 10.43
N THR A 72 -13.79 -15.27 9.48
CA THR A 72 -12.84 -14.17 9.72
C THR A 72 -13.47 -12.81 9.44
N PHE A 73 -13.01 -11.79 10.15
CA PHE A 73 -13.58 -10.45 10.12
C PHE A 73 -12.50 -9.36 10.01
N ASN A 74 -12.75 -8.38 9.14
CA ASN A 74 -11.91 -7.19 8.94
C ASN A 74 -11.92 -6.29 10.19
N ASP A 75 -13.10 -6.13 10.80
CA ASP A 75 -13.35 -5.32 11.98
C ASP A 75 -13.90 -6.21 13.10
N THR A 76 -13.26 -6.11 14.27
CA THR A 76 -13.53 -6.93 15.46
C THR A 76 -14.54 -6.27 16.41
N THR A 77 -14.85 -4.99 16.20
CA THR A 77 -15.58 -4.14 17.16
C THR A 77 -16.99 -4.68 17.40
N GLY A 78 -17.26 -5.14 18.63
CA GLY A 78 -18.56 -5.70 19.01
C GLY A 78 -18.86 -7.09 18.44
N VAL A 79 -17.90 -7.78 17.83
CA VAL A 79 -18.05 -9.18 17.42
C VAL A 79 -17.98 -10.06 18.68
N ASN A 80 -18.99 -10.88 18.94
CA ASN A 80 -18.98 -11.89 19.98
C ASN A 80 -19.78 -13.16 19.59
N ASN A 81 -19.57 -14.26 20.31
CA ASN A 81 -20.20 -15.55 20.00
C ASN A 81 -21.75 -15.51 20.07
N GLU A 82 -22.31 -14.75 21.00
CA GLU A 82 -23.76 -14.60 21.19
C GLU A 82 -24.39 -13.87 19.99
N MET A 83 -23.85 -12.71 19.60
CA MET A 83 -24.29 -11.93 18.44
C MET A 83 -24.09 -12.70 17.13
N ILE A 84 -23.01 -13.50 17.02
CA ILE A 84 -22.82 -14.40 15.87
C ILE A 84 -23.93 -15.46 15.81
N GLN A 85 -24.28 -16.06 16.94
CA GLN A 85 -25.37 -17.03 17.01
C GLN A 85 -26.72 -16.37 16.67
N GLU A 86 -27.04 -15.22 17.26
CA GLU A 86 -28.28 -14.46 17.03
C GLU A 86 -28.44 -14.02 15.56
N GLU A 87 -27.46 -13.32 14.99
CA GLU A 87 -27.56 -12.82 13.60
C GLU A 87 -27.61 -13.96 12.57
N LEU A 88 -26.85 -15.05 12.77
CA LEU A 88 -26.89 -16.18 11.85
C LEU A 88 -28.20 -16.96 11.95
N VAL A 89 -28.72 -17.18 13.16
CA VAL A 89 -30.02 -17.83 13.38
C VAL A 89 -31.16 -17.00 12.76
N GLY A 90 -31.09 -15.68 12.88
CA GLY A 90 -32.06 -14.76 12.27
C GLY A 90 -32.13 -14.79 10.74
N VAL A 91 -31.10 -15.32 10.06
CA VAL A 91 -31.06 -15.46 8.59
C VAL A 91 -31.08 -16.91 8.08
N LEU A 92 -31.37 -17.88 8.96
CA LEU A 92 -31.62 -19.28 8.59
C LEU A 92 -32.97 -19.44 7.88
N ASN A 93 -33.03 -20.41 6.95
CA ASN A 93 -34.24 -20.71 6.20
C ASN A 93 -35.00 -21.87 6.85
N ALA A 94 -35.94 -21.54 7.74
CA ALA A 94 -36.83 -22.50 8.38
C ALA A 94 -38.03 -22.83 7.47
N THR A 95 -38.20 -24.11 7.15
CA THR A 95 -39.28 -24.61 6.28
C THR A 95 -40.09 -25.70 6.98
N LYS A 96 -41.23 -26.11 6.41
CA LYS A 96 -42.01 -27.27 6.91
C LYS A 96 -41.20 -28.58 6.96
N ASN A 97 -40.09 -28.67 6.24
CA ASN A 97 -39.23 -29.85 6.16
C ASN A 97 -38.00 -29.75 7.08
N GLY A 98 -37.88 -28.70 7.91
CA GLY A 98 -36.70 -28.38 8.73
C GLY A 98 -35.95 -27.14 8.24
N THR A 99 -34.77 -26.88 8.81
CA THR A 99 -34.01 -25.63 8.65
C THR A 99 -32.72 -25.82 7.84
N PHE A 100 -32.45 -24.86 6.95
CA PHE A 100 -31.41 -24.92 5.91
C PHE A 100 -30.46 -23.70 5.95
N ILE A 101 -29.25 -23.87 5.40
CA ILE A 101 -28.28 -22.77 5.21
C ILE A 101 -28.73 -21.91 4.02
N GLY A 102 -29.38 -20.78 4.30
CA GLY A 102 -29.89 -19.87 3.26
C GLY A 102 -30.81 -20.59 2.26
N ASP A 103 -30.60 -20.37 0.96
CA ASP A 103 -31.44 -20.95 -0.09
C ASP A 103 -30.89 -22.29 -0.62
N SER A 104 -29.91 -22.88 0.07
CA SER A 104 -29.27 -24.13 -0.34
C SER A 104 -30.07 -25.35 0.09
N ASP A 105 -29.79 -26.50 -0.53
CA ASP A 105 -30.34 -27.79 -0.08
C ASP A 105 -29.54 -28.39 1.11
N LEU A 106 -28.63 -27.62 1.73
CA LEU A 106 -27.88 -28.05 2.92
C LEU A 106 -28.74 -27.87 4.18
N LYS A 107 -29.33 -28.96 4.65
CA LYS A 107 -30.17 -28.98 5.85
C LYS A 107 -29.30 -29.09 7.10
N ILE A 108 -29.45 -28.18 8.06
CA ILE A 108 -28.75 -28.24 9.35
C ILE A 108 -29.57 -28.92 10.44
N SER A 109 -30.90 -28.76 10.43
CA SER A 109 -31.77 -29.37 11.44
C SER A 109 -33.06 -29.92 10.86
N ASN A 110 -33.58 -30.97 11.52
CA ASN A 110 -34.94 -31.46 11.28
C ASN A 110 -36.02 -30.58 11.94
N LYS A 111 -35.64 -29.76 12.91
CA LYS A 111 -36.52 -28.83 13.63
C LYS A 111 -36.82 -27.61 12.78
N THR A 112 -37.88 -26.90 13.16
CA THR A 112 -38.32 -25.65 12.52
C THR A 112 -38.34 -24.45 13.47
N ASP A 113 -38.28 -24.69 14.79
CA ASP A 113 -38.12 -23.62 15.78
C ASP A 113 -36.66 -23.16 15.80
N LEU A 114 -36.43 -21.89 15.44
CA LEU A 114 -35.09 -21.31 15.37
C LEU A 114 -34.39 -21.23 16.74
N ASN A 115 -35.14 -21.16 17.84
CA ASN A 115 -34.59 -21.18 19.20
C ASN A 115 -33.99 -22.56 19.53
N GLU A 116 -34.64 -23.65 19.10
CA GLU A 116 -34.06 -24.98 19.25
C GLU A 116 -32.88 -25.23 18.29
N VAL A 117 -32.92 -24.66 17.09
CA VAL A 117 -31.83 -24.78 16.09
C VAL A 117 -30.60 -23.96 16.47
N ALA A 118 -30.76 -22.86 17.22
CA ALA A 118 -29.64 -22.09 17.75
C ALA A 118 -28.67 -22.97 18.56
N ASN A 119 -29.20 -23.91 19.35
CA ASN A 119 -28.43 -24.87 20.15
C ASN A 119 -27.70 -25.95 19.32
N GLU A 120 -27.95 -26.03 18.00
CA GLU A 120 -27.27 -26.93 17.05
C GLU A 120 -26.18 -26.20 16.24
N LEU A 121 -26.03 -24.88 16.46
CA LEU A 121 -24.86 -24.09 16.07
C LEU A 121 -23.97 -23.91 17.31
N THR A 122 -22.65 -24.00 17.13
CA THR A 122 -21.70 -23.73 18.21
C THR A 122 -20.57 -22.83 17.73
N PHE A 123 -20.19 -21.87 18.57
CA PHE A 123 -19.18 -20.85 18.29
C PHE A 123 -18.22 -20.74 19.47
N GLN A 124 -16.93 -20.61 19.17
CA GLN A 124 -15.88 -20.44 20.15
C GLN A 124 -14.75 -19.58 19.59
N ASP A 125 -13.88 -19.13 20.49
CA ASP A 125 -12.59 -18.56 20.14
C ASP A 125 -11.80 -19.49 19.19
N TYR A 126 -11.06 -18.89 18.25
CA TYR A 126 -10.18 -19.59 17.33
C TYR A 126 -8.74 -19.11 17.57
N ASP A 127 -7.95 -19.94 18.24
CA ASP A 127 -6.55 -19.68 18.53
C ASP A 127 -5.74 -19.59 17.23
N GLU A 128 -5.53 -18.35 16.76
CA GLU A 128 -4.77 -18.06 15.55
C GLU A 128 -3.28 -18.37 15.74
N CYS A 129 -2.78 -18.38 16.98
CA CYS A 129 -1.37 -18.60 17.29
C CYS A 129 -1.00 -20.09 17.36
N ASN A 130 -1.95 -20.96 17.66
CA ASN A 130 -1.82 -22.42 17.62
C ASN A 130 -2.95 -23.08 16.78
N PRO A 131 -3.05 -22.77 15.48
CA PRO A 131 -4.16 -23.21 14.67
C PRO A 131 -4.02 -24.70 14.33
N PRO A 132 -5.12 -25.49 14.33
CA PRO A 132 -5.08 -26.92 14.02
C PRO A 132 -4.67 -27.23 12.57
N ASP A 133 -4.60 -26.22 11.71
CA ASP A 133 -4.25 -26.31 10.29
C ASP A 133 -3.63 -24.99 9.79
N ILE A 134 -2.71 -25.07 8.83
CA ILE A 134 -2.01 -23.93 8.19
C ILE A 134 -2.91 -23.14 7.21
N ILE A 135 -4.20 -23.03 7.51
CA ILE A 135 -5.21 -22.38 6.65
C ILE A 135 -5.46 -20.93 7.11
N HIS A 136 -5.18 -20.61 8.38
CA HIS A 136 -5.28 -19.25 8.93
C HIS A 136 -4.22 -18.97 10.01
N THR A 137 -2.95 -19.24 9.70
CA THR A 137 -1.81 -18.80 10.52
C THR A 137 -1.53 -17.31 10.30
N PRO A 138 -1.47 -16.47 11.35
CA PRO A 138 -1.09 -15.07 11.24
C PRO A 138 0.42 -14.94 10.99
N ASP A 139 0.80 -14.05 10.08
CA ASP A 139 2.19 -13.64 9.91
C ASP A 139 2.45 -12.42 10.81
N CYS A 140 3.13 -12.66 11.94
CA CYS A 140 3.59 -11.61 12.84
C CYS A 140 4.95 -11.00 12.42
N GLY A 141 5.59 -11.51 11.38
CA GLY A 141 6.94 -11.15 10.99
C GLY A 141 8.03 -11.73 11.90
N ASN A 142 9.28 -11.32 11.65
CA ASN A 142 10.43 -11.76 12.44
C ASN A 142 10.53 -11.01 13.77
N ASN A 143 11.04 -11.69 14.81
CA ASN A 143 11.22 -11.16 16.17
C ASN A 143 9.90 -10.67 16.81
N ALA A 144 8.84 -11.42 16.58
CA ALA A 144 7.51 -11.18 17.12
C ALA A 144 6.82 -12.50 17.52
N THR A 145 6.24 -12.51 18.71
CA THR A 145 5.45 -13.60 19.25
C THR A 145 3.96 -13.33 19.05
N CYS A 146 3.22 -14.33 18.53
CA CYS A 146 1.76 -14.29 18.46
C CYS A 146 1.15 -14.54 19.85
N VAL A 147 0.20 -13.71 20.26
CA VAL A 147 -0.52 -13.82 21.54
C VAL A 147 -2.02 -13.90 21.28
N ASN A 148 -2.62 -15.06 21.51
CA ASN A 148 -4.05 -15.25 21.34
C ASN A 148 -4.85 -14.44 22.37
N ARG A 149 -5.96 -13.82 21.93
CA ARG A 149 -6.96 -13.13 22.74
C ARG A 149 -8.33 -13.69 22.39
N ASN A 150 -9.33 -13.39 23.21
CA ASN A 150 -10.70 -13.78 22.92
C ASN A 150 -11.20 -13.12 21.61
N MET A 151 -11.25 -13.90 20.53
CA MET A 151 -11.72 -13.59 19.18
C MET A 151 -10.78 -12.67 18.37
N SER A 152 -9.50 -12.59 18.73
CA SER A 152 -8.44 -11.94 17.91
C SER A 152 -7.04 -12.27 18.43
N TYR A 153 -5.99 -12.03 17.65
CA TYR A 153 -4.60 -12.14 18.09
C TYR A 153 -3.89 -10.78 18.12
N ASP A 154 -2.91 -10.67 19.02
CA ASP A 154 -1.87 -9.64 18.95
C ASP A 154 -0.57 -10.24 18.40
N CYS A 155 0.17 -9.44 17.63
CA CYS A 155 1.58 -9.70 17.33
C CYS A 155 2.45 -8.78 18.19
N VAL A 156 3.16 -9.33 19.16
CA VAL A 156 3.97 -8.58 20.14
C VAL A 156 5.44 -8.76 19.81
N CYS A 157 6.19 -7.67 19.67
CA CYS A 157 7.64 -7.77 19.44
C CYS A 157 8.36 -8.44 20.62
N ASP A 158 9.34 -9.28 20.30
CA ASP A 158 10.13 -9.99 21.30
C ASP A 158 11.02 -9.04 22.11
N GLU A 159 11.54 -9.50 23.26
CA GLU A 159 12.34 -8.65 24.16
C GLU A 159 13.58 -8.08 23.43
N GLY A 160 13.74 -6.76 23.51
CA GLY A 160 14.80 -6.03 22.79
C GLY A 160 14.37 -5.45 21.43
N PHE A 161 13.15 -5.75 20.95
CA PHE A 161 12.60 -5.24 19.69
C PHE A 161 11.40 -4.31 19.92
N ALA A 162 11.09 -3.47 18.94
CA ALA A 162 9.92 -2.60 18.90
C ALA A 162 9.37 -2.45 17.48
N ASN A 163 8.07 -2.15 17.36
CA ASN A 163 7.37 -2.07 16.09
C ASN A 163 7.56 -0.68 15.45
N ASP A 164 8.10 -0.64 14.23
CA ASP A 164 8.32 0.60 13.45
C ASP A 164 7.22 0.83 12.41
N GLY A 165 6.01 0.33 12.67
CA GLY A 165 4.86 0.35 11.76
C GLY A 165 4.97 -0.60 10.55
N THR A 166 6.15 -1.18 10.32
CA THR A 166 6.45 -2.13 9.23
C THR A 166 6.93 -3.50 9.73
N GLY A 167 7.24 -3.64 11.02
CA GLY A 167 7.74 -4.87 11.64
C GLY A 167 8.55 -4.59 12.92
N CYS A 168 8.97 -5.66 13.60
CA CYS A 168 9.74 -5.58 14.83
C CYS A 168 11.25 -5.45 14.57
N ILE A 169 11.78 -4.26 14.84
CA ILE A 169 13.21 -3.91 14.70
C ILE A 169 13.88 -3.79 16.06
N LEU A 170 15.19 -4.03 16.11
CA LEU A 170 15.97 -3.97 17.35
C LEU A 170 15.93 -2.54 17.93
N LEU A 171 15.65 -2.39 19.24
CA LEU A 171 15.54 -1.09 19.92
C LEU A 171 16.79 -0.20 19.75
N LEU A 172 17.97 -0.81 19.58
CA LEU A 172 19.22 -0.08 19.34
C LEU A 172 19.28 0.59 17.95
N ALA A 173 18.50 0.12 16.97
CA ALA A 173 18.41 0.70 15.64
C ALA A 173 17.59 2.00 15.61
N GLN A 174 16.61 2.17 16.52
CA GLN A 174 15.78 3.37 16.59
C GLN A 174 16.51 4.59 17.21
N ARG A 175 17.69 4.41 17.81
CA ARG A 175 18.55 5.52 18.25
C ARG A 175 19.48 5.96 17.10
N ASN A 176 18.93 6.54 16.02
CA ASN A 176 19.74 7.12 14.94
C ASN A 176 19.05 8.22 14.08
N VAL A 177 18.29 9.13 14.70
CA VAL A 177 18.22 10.53 14.23
C VAL A 177 18.20 11.46 15.45
N ASP A 178 19.38 11.71 16.02
CA ASP A 178 19.51 12.82 16.98
C ASP A 178 19.51 14.13 16.19
N LYS A 179 18.42 14.89 16.27
CA LYS A 179 18.16 16.03 15.36
C LYS A 179 19.22 17.13 15.49
N ASN A 180 19.90 17.18 16.64
CA ASN A 180 20.95 18.14 16.94
C ASN A 180 22.10 18.09 15.91
N GLU A 181 22.59 16.89 15.55
CA GLU A 181 23.70 16.76 14.59
C GLU A 181 23.30 17.22 13.18
N LEU A 182 22.06 16.93 12.77
CA LEU A 182 21.54 17.35 11.46
C LEU A 182 21.39 18.88 11.38
N ASP A 183 20.92 19.52 12.44
CA ASP A 183 20.70 20.97 12.45
C ASP A 183 22.01 21.77 12.61
N GLU A 184 23.02 21.23 13.30
CA GLU A 184 24.38 21.79 13.30
C GLU A 184 25.04 21.71 11.91
N VAL A 185 24.96 20.56 11.22
CA VAL A 185 25.47 20.40 9.86
C VAL A 185 24.74 21.33 8.88
N ARG A 186 23.40 21.47 9.00
CA ARG A 186 22.61 22.42 8.20
C ARG A 186 23.07 23.87 8.42
N ALA A 187 23.27 24.29 9.66
CA ALA A 187 23.72 25.64 9.98
C ALA A 187 25.10 25.93 9.35
N PHE A 188 26.03 24.99 9.43
CA PHE A 188 27.36 25.12 8.79
C PHE A 188 27.26 25.22 7.26
N VAL A 189 26.48 24.36 6.61
CA VAL A 189 26.29 24.39 5.15
C VAL A 189 25.67 25.71 4.68
N ILE A 190 24.66 26.24 5.40
CA ILE A 190 24.05 27.53 5.09
C ILE A 190 25.09 28.67 5.20
N ALA A 191 25.92 28.68 6.25
CA ALA A 191 26.95 29.69 6.43
C ALA A 191 27.99 29.70 5.30
N VAL A 192 28.42 28.51 4.84
CA VAL A 192 29.35 28.37 3.70
C VAL A 192 28.73 28.89 2.41
N ILE A 193 27.46 28.58 2.13
CA ILE A 193 26.76 29.07 0.93
C ILE A 193 26.65 30.59 0.93
N VAL A 194 26.26 31.19 2.07
CA VAL A 194 26.17 32.66 2.20
C VAL A 194 27.53 33.33 1.99
N TRP A 195 28.62 32.76 2.53
CA TRP A 195 29.97 33.29 2.33
C TRP A 195 30.42 33.23 0.87
N LEU A 196 30.19 32.10 0.18
CA LEU A 196 30.52 31.95 -1.24
C LEU A 196 29.76 32.93 -2.13
N VAL A 197 28.45 33.15 -1.87
CA VAL A 197 27.64 34.14 -2.59
C VAL A 197 28.18 35.57 -2.35
N LEU A 198 28.54 35.91 -1.10
CA LEU A 198 29.11 37.22 -0.78
C LEU A 198 30.46 37.45 -1.48
N CYS A 199 31.34 36.45 -1.51
CA CYS A 199 32.59 36.51 -2.27
C CYS A 199 32.36 36.68 -3.78
N PHE A 200 31.39 35.97 -4.36
CA PHE A 200 31.03 36.12 -5.78
C PHE A 200 30.49 37.52 -6.10
N LEU A 201 29.61 38.06 -5.25
CA LEU A 201 29.07 39.42 -5.42
C LEU A 201 30.18 40.49 -5.33
N ILE A 202 31.13 40.35 -4.39
CA ILE A 202 32.29 41.25 -4.30
C ILE A 202 33.15 41.16 -5.57
N ALA A 203 33.47 39.96 -6.04
CA ALA A 203 34.24 39.77 -7.26
C ALA A 203 33.53 40.38 -8.50
N PHE A 204 32.22 40.18 -8.62
CA PHE A 204 31.41 40.77 -9.69
C PHE A 204 31.42 42.31 -9.63
N ILE A 205 31.24 42.91 -8.45
CA ILE A 205 31.32 44.36 -8.25
C ILE A 205 32.71 44.91 -8.65
N LEU A 206 33.80 44.22 -8.29
CA LEU A 206 35.16 44.61 -8.67
C LEU A 206 35.37 44.56 -10.20
N VAL A 207 34.85 43.54 -10.88
CA VAL A 207 34.87 43.45 -12.36
C VAL A 207 34.07 44.57 -13.01
N VAL A 208 32.87 44.89 -12.49
CA VAL A 208 32.06 46.02 -12.98
C VAL A 208 32.77 47.36 -12.77
N ILE A 209 33.39 47.59 -11.61
CA ILE A 209 34.17 48.81 -11.34
C ILE A 209 35.38 48.91 -12.28
N ALA A 210 36.09 47.82 -12.54
CA ALA A 210 37.20 47.79 -13.49
C ALA A 210 36.73 48.14 -14.91
N GLY A 211 35.61 47.55 -15.38
CA GLY A 211 34.99 47.88 -16.66
C GLY A 211 34.57 49.35 -16.77
N LEU A 212 33.90 49.89 -15.73
CA LEU A 212 33.49 51.30 -15.70
C LEU A 212 34.67 52.28 -15.66
N ASN A 213 35.81 51.89 -15.09
CA ASN A 213 37.03 52.69 -15.13
C ASN A 213 37.70 52.63 -16.51
N LEU A 214 37.70 51.48 -17.19
CA LEU A 214 38.15 51.36 -18.58
C LEU A 214 37.29 52.19 -19.55
N CYS A 215 36.01 52.41 -19.22
CA CYS A 215 35.12 53.31 -19.98
C CYS A 215 35.29 54.82 -19.66
N LYS A 216 36.12 55.21 -18.69
CA LYS A 216 36.35 56.62 -18.32
C LYS A 216 37.61 57.19 -18.98
N VAL A 217 37.50 57.52 -20.26
CA VAL A 217 38.49 58.37 -20.94
C VAL A 217 38.40 59.81 -20.38
N PRO A 218 39.50 60.44 -19.93
CA PRO A 218 39.48 61.83 -19.47
C PRO A 218 39.17 62.81 -20.62
N SER A 219 38.31 63.80 -20.36
CA SER A 219 38.02 64.88 -21.32
C SER A 219 38.90 66.10 -20.99
N GLU A 220 39.98 66.29 -21.75
CA GLU A 220 40.78 67.52 -21.67
C GLU A 220 40.09 68.70 -22.38
N ARG A 221 40.14 69.86 -21.73
CA ARG A 221 39.34 71.04 -22.09
C ARG A 221 40.19 72.08 -22.83
N HIS A 222 40.34 71.91 -24.13
CA HIS A 222 40.98 72.93 -24.99
C HIS A 222 40.13 74.20 -25.10
N THR A 223 40.66 75.34 -24.65
CA THR A 223 40.11 76.68 -24.89
C THR A 223 40.90 77.41 -25.97
N VAL A 224 40.20 78.03 -26.93
CA VAL A 224 40.79 78.56 -28.18
C VAL A 224 40.93 80.07 -28.17
N ARG A 225 42.09 80.58 -28.62
CA ARG A 225 42.31 81.86 -29.34
C ARG A 225 43.83 81.99 -29.63
N HIS A 226 44.34 82.35 -30.81
CA HIS A 226 43.81 82.67 -32.15
C HIS A 226 44.76 81.95 -33.18
N ARG A 227 44.53 81.86 -34.50
CA ARG A 227 44.29 82.95 -35.47
C ARG A 227 43.99 82.39 -36.88
N TYR A 228 43.07 83.08 -37.61
CA TYR A 228 42.71 82.98 -39.04
C TYR A 228 42.65 81.58 -39.72
N GLU A 229 41.42 81.09 -39.89
CA GLU A 229 40.75 80.96 -41.20
C GLU A 229 41.64 80.78 -42.45
N GLU A 230 41.50 79.65 -43.14
CA GLU A 230 40.91 79.65 -44.50
C GLU A 230 40.45 78.26 -45.00
N THR A 231 39.63 78.31 -46.04
CA THR A 231 38.69 77.30 -46.56
C THR A 231 39.24 76.17 -47.45
N ASN A 232 38.50 75.04 -47.39
CA ASN A 232 38.08 74.16 -48.51
C ASN A 232 38.96 73.02 -49.08
N MET A 233 38.23 71.91 -49.28
CA MET A 233 38.53 70.65 -49.98
C MET A 233 38.82 70.86 -51.50
N PRO A 234 39.46 69.89 -52.20
CA PRO A 234 38.64 68.90 -52.94
C PRO A 234 39.24 67.48 -53.12
N ARG A 235 38.36 66.49 -53.37
CA ARG A 235 38.41 65.32 -54.32
C ARG A 235 39.77 64.68 -54.72
N ASN A 236 39.93 63.36 -54.88
CA ASN A 236 39.04 62.40 -55.59
C ASN A 236 39.48 60.91 -55.43
N VAL A 237 38.54 59.94 -55.51
CA VAL A 237 38.53 58.65 -56.30
C VAL A 237 39.78 57.69 -56.22
N THR A 238 39.69 56.36 -55.98
CA THR A 238 38.82 55.29 -56.56
C THR A 238 38.60 54.07 -55.63
N THR A 239 37.57 53.24 -55.91
CA THR A 239 37.33 51.84 -55.46
C THR A 239 38.06 50.84 -56.42
N PRO A 240 37.86 49.47 -56.52
CA PRO A 240 36.90 48.47 -55.95
C PRO A 240 37.55 47.18 -55.35
N SER A 241 36.89 46.07 -54.93
CA SER A 241 35.56 45.82 -54.31
C SER A 241 35.44 44.36 -53.75
N HIS A 242 34.93 44.22 -52.53
CA HIS A 242 34.00 43.20 -51.97
C HIS A 242 33.85 41.75 -52.54
N ARG A 243 33.65 40.80 -51.58
CA ARG A 243 32.59 39.72 -51.52
C ARG A 243 33.02 38.24 -51.63
N SER A 244 32.47 37.41 -50.74
CA SER A 244 32.11 36.02 -51.01
C SER A 244 30.87 35.60 -50.18
N SER A 245 29.91 34.89 -50.80
CA SER A 245 28.78 34.17 -50.17
C SER A 245 27.99 33.43 -51.27
N ALA A 246 27.90 32.09 -51.19
CA ALA A 246 27.13 31.16 -52.04
C ALA A 246 27.07 29.80 -51.29
N VAL A 247 25.92 29.12 -51.10
CA VAL A 247 25.08 28.39 -52.08
C VAL A 247 25.81 27.13 -52.60
N THR A 248 25.38 25.89 -52.33
CA THR A 248 24.23 25.36 -51.52
C THR A 248 24.71 24.15 -50.64
N ASP A 249 24.04 23.03 -50.28
CA ASP A 249 22.76 22.37 -50.65
C ASP A 249 22.23 21.36 -49.58
N ALA A 250 21.14 20.65 -49.86
CA ALA A 250 20.37 19.80 -48.95
C ALA A 250 20.90 18.36 -48.73
N TYR A 251 20.41 17.68 -47.68
CA TYR A 251 19.77 16.35 -47.75
C TYR A 251 18.96 16.05 -46.47
N ASP A 252 17.96 15.17 -46.58
CA ASP A 252 16.96 14.84 -45.56
C ASP A 252 16.59 13.35 -45.70
N TYR A 253 16.46 12.61 -44.58
CA TYR A 253 15.46 11.54 -44.32
C TYR A 253 15.74 10.69 -43.07
N TYR A 254 14.68 10.49 -42.28
CA TYR A 254 14.26 9.29 -41.53
C TYR A 254 15.22 8.51 -40.62
N GLY A 255 14.74 8.26 -39.40
CA GLY A 255 14.83 6.95 -38.76
C GLY A 255 13.45 6.27 -38.80
N ASP A 256 13.41 4.94 -38.79
CA ASP A 256 12.19 4.13 -38.68
C ASP A 256 12.48 2.77 -38.02
N GLU A 257 11.45 2.08 -37.54
CA GLU A 257 11.57 0.81 -36.79
C GLU A 257 11.86 -0.41 -37.69
N ILE A 258 12.66 -1.38 -37.20
CA ILE A 258 12.59 -2.80 -37.64
C ILE A 258 12.71 -3.73 -36.42
N ILE A 259 11.89 -4.77 -36.39
CA ILE A 259 11.79 -5.86 -35.40
C ILE A 259 12.41 -7.16 -36.01
N VAL A 260 12.45 -8.27 -35.25
CA VAL A 260 12.85 -9.65 -35.66
C VAL A 260 14.38 -9.86 -35.53
N TYR A 261 14.88 -10.94 -34.92
CA TYR A 261 14.30 -12.28 -34.65
C TYR A 261 13.97 -12.54 -33.17
#